data_AF-A0A6I2MM97-F1
#
_entry.id   AF-A0A6I2MM97-F1
#
_cell.length_a   1.000
_cell.length_b   1.000
_cell.length_c   1.000
_cell.angle_alpha   90.00
_cell.angle_beta   90.00
_cell.angle_gamma   90.00
#
_symmetry.space_group_name_H-M   'P 1'
#
loop_
_entity.id
_entity.type
_entity.pdbx_description
1 polymer ?
#
loop_
_entity_poly.entity_id
_entity_poly.type
_entity_poly.pdbx_seq_one_letter_code
_entity_poly.pdbx_strand_id
1 'polypeptide(L)'
;MAFLKRLGFYLFGLSIGLVFLTIFLKNKSEETGVEFCYFPNCRTLKDIRSKKISYSNEIDQMIRDKQLDSLTIMGFLNDGEVDFKNSDTKSTPCKTYLIESEVNDVLAKMTVQNCPDSAVVQNIRF
;
A
#
# COMPACT_ATOMS: atom_id res chain seq x y z
N MET A 1 14.51 -11.93 -44.60
CA MET A 1 13.53 -10.81 -44.63
C MET A 1 12.12 -11.16 -44.09
N ALA A 2 11.80 -12.42 -43.75
CA ALA A 2 10.45 -12.78 -43.28
C ALA A 2 10.21 -12.54 -41.78
N PHE A 3 11.26 -12.63 -40.95
CA PHE A 3 11.14 -12.52 -39.49
C PHE A 3 10.71 -11.12 -39.03
N LEU A 4 11.37 -10.06 -39.51
CA LEU A 4 11.03 -8.68 -39.15
C LEU A 4 9.58 -8.31 -39.50
N LYS A 5 9.09 -8.79 -40.64
CA LYS A 5 7.69 -8.58 -41.04
C LYS A 5 6.73 -9.31 -40.09
N ARG A 6 7.01 -10.57 -39.75
CA ARG A 6 6.20 -11.35 -38.79
C ARG A 6 6.22 -10.74 -37.40
N LEU A 7 7.38 -10.31 -36.93
CA LEU A 7 7.53 -9.62 -35.65
C LEU A 7 6.77 -8.29 -35.65
N GLY A 8 6.83 -7.52 -36.74
CA GLY A 8 6.08 -6.27 -36.89
C GLY A 8 4.57 -6.48 -36.80
N PHE A 9 4.02 -7.46 -37.54
CA PHE A 9 2.58 -7.79 -37.45
C PHE A 9 2.17 -8.28 -36.06
N TYR A 10 3.02 -9.09 -35.41
CA TYR A 10 2.77 -9.54 -34.04
C TYR A 10 2.74 -8.38 -33.04
N LEU A 11 3.75 -7.51 -33.07
CA LEU A 11 3.84 -6.36 -32.17
C LEU A 11 2.71 -5.36 -32.43
N PHE A 12 2.28 -5.18 -33.67
CA PHE A 12 1.12 -4.35 -33.99
C PHE A 12 -0.16 -4.89 -33.36
N GLY A 13 -0.44 -6.19 -33.53
CA GLY A 13 -1.59 -6.84 -32.89
C GLY A 13 -1.51 -6.81 -31.36
N LEU A 14 -0.34 -7.08 -30.79
CA LEU A 14 -0.08 -6.99 -29.35
C LEU A 14 -0.34 -5.57 -28.83
N SER A 15 0.11 -4.54 -29.54
CA SER A 15 -0.07 -3.14 -29.15
C SER A 15 -1.55 -2.78 -29.09
N ILE A 16 -2.35 -3.18 -30.08
CA ILE A 16 -3.80 -2.99 -30.06
C ILE A 16 -4.42 -3.71 -28.85
N GLY A 17 -4.02 -4.96 -28.60
CA GLY A 17 -4.47 -5.72 -27.43
C GLY A 17 -4.15 -5.04 -26.10
N LEU A 18 -2.95 -4.48 -25.97
CA LEU A 18 -2.53 -3.73 -24.77
C LEU A 18 -3.36 -2.46 -24.56
N VAL A 19 -3.72 -1.74 -25.63
CA VAL A 19 -4.62 -0.58 -25.52
C VAL A 19 -5.98 -1.00 -24.94
N PHE A 20 -6.62 -2.03 -25.50
CA PHE A 20 -7.89 -2.53 -24.96
C PHE A 20 -7.77 -3.02 -23.51
N LEU A 21 -6.70 -3.74 -23.19
CA LEU A 21 -6.44 -4.24 -21.85
C LEU A 21 -6.32 -3.09 -20.84
N THR A 22 -5.55 -2.04 -21.16
CA THR A 22 -5.36 -0.90 -20.25
C THR A 22 -6.66 -0.16 -19.97
N ILE A 23 -7.50 0.06 -20.98
CA ILE A 23 -8.81 0.68 -20.81
C ILE A 23 -9.70 -0.18 -19.90
N PHE A 24 -9.76 -1.49 -20.15
CA PHE A 24 -10.57 -2.40 -19.35
C PHE A 24 -10.12 -2.46 -17.89
N LEU A 25 -8.80 -2.57 -17.64
CA LEU A 25 -8.25 -2.60 -16.30
C LEU A 25 -8.45 -1.28 -15.55
N LYS A 26 -8.31 -0.13 -16.25
CA LYS A 26 -8.55 1.19 -15.68
C LYS A 26 -10.01 1.33 -15.23
N ASN A 27 -10.97 1.07 -16.12
CA ASN A 27 -12.39 1.18 -15.80
C ASN A 27 -12.76 0.25 -14.64
N LYS A 28 -12.23 -0.98 -14.63
CA LYS A 28 -12.48 -1.91 -13.53
C LYS A 28 -11.93 -1.39 -12.20
N SER A 29 -10.74 -0.81 -12.18
CA SER A 29 -10.17 -0.22 -10.97
C SER A 29 -11.00 0.96 -10.48
N GLU A 30 -11.41 1.87 -11.36
CA GLU A 30 -12.24 3.04 -11.04
C GLU A 30 -13.65 2.65 -10.56
N GLU A 31 -14.29 1.67 -11.19
CA GLU A 31 -15.67 1.24 -10.86
C GLU A 31 -15.76 0.39 -9.59
N THR A 32 -14.77 -0.48 -9.36
CA THR A 32 -14.84 -1.49 -8.29
C THR A 32 -13.91 -1.22 -7.11
N GLY A 33 -13.03 -0.22 -7.23
CA GLY A 33 -11.95 0.02 -6.27
C GLY A 33 -10.92 -1.12 -6.22
N VAL A 34 -10.90 -2.00 -7.23
CA VAL A 34 -9.94 -3.10 -7.29
C VAL A 34 -8.55 -2.53 -7.56
N GLU A 35 -7.68 -2.72 -6.58
CA GLU A 35 -6.27 -2.35 -6.65
C GLU A 35 -5.40 -3.59 -6.89
N PHE A 36 -4.53 -3.51 -7.91
CA PHE A 36 -3.65 -4.60 -8.32
C PHE A 36 -2.28 -4.51 -7.64
N CYS A 37 -2.22 -4.83 -6.35
CA CYS A 37 -0.98 -4.83 -5.57
C CYS A 37 -0.09 -6.06 -5.85
N TYR A 38 0.72 -6.00 -6.90
CA TYR A 38 1.67 -7.06 -7.23
C TYR A 38 2.93 -7.04 -6.37
N PHE A 39 3.38 -5.86 -5.95
CA PHE A 39 4.62 -5.69 -5.19
C PHE A 39 4.41 -5.81 -3.66
N PRO A 40 5.45 -6.23 -2.91
CA PRO A 40 5.36 -6.41 -1.46
C PRO A 40 4.87 -5.18 -0.70
N ASN A 41 5.35 -3.98 -1.04
CA ASN A 41 4.96 -2.73 -0.35
C ASN A 41 3.44 -2.53 -0.41
N CYS A 42 2.89 -2.40 -1.63
CA CYS A 42 1.46 -2.23 -1.88
C CYS A 42 0.64 -3.35 -1.21
N ARG A 43 1.10 -4.60 -1.31
CA ARG A 43 0.37 -5.74 -0.74
C ARG A 43 0.25 -5.64 0.78
N THR A 44 1.35 -5.31 1.46
CA THR A 44 1.34 -5.14 2.93
C THR A 44 0.44 -3.99 3.34
N LEU A 45 0.56 -2.84 2.69
CA LEU A 45 -0.26 -1.67 2.98
C LEU A 45 -1.75 -1.94 2.75
N LYS A 46 -2.11 -2.53 1.61
CA LYS A 46 -3.48 -2.94 1.30
C LYS A 46 -4.04 -3.96 2.28
N ASP A 47 -3.23 -4.95 2.68
CA ASP A 47 -3.61 -5.94 3.68
C ASP A 47 -3.96 -5.27 5.02
N ILE A 48 -3.14 -4.31 5.47
CA ILE A 48 -3.42 -3.52 6.69
C ILE A 48 -4.72 -2.71 6.54
N ARG A 49 -4.89 -1.98 5.42
CA ARG A 49 -6.10 -1.17 5.14
C ARG A 49 -7.39 -2.00 5.06
N SER A 50 -7.28 -3.28 4.68
CA SER A 50 -8.43 -4.17 4.54
C SER A 50 -9.00 -4.70 5.86
N LYS A 51 -8.33 -4.42 6.99
CA LYS A 51 -8.67 -4.93 8.32
C LYS A 51 -9.26 -3.85 9.19
N LYS A 52 -9.86 -4.26 10.31
CA LYS A 52 -10.29 -3.30 11.34
C LYS A 52 -9.06 -2.67 11.99
N ILE A 53 -8.88 -1.36 11.76
CA ILE A 53 -7.80 -0.59 12.38
C ILE A 53 -8.25 -0.10 13.76
N SER A 54 -7.39 -0.29 14.76
CA SER A 54 -7.50 0.32 16.08
C SER A 54 -6.20 1.03 16.45
N TYR A 55 -6.25 1.85 17.49
CA TYR A 55 -5.14 2.69 17.91
C TYR A 55 -4.67 2.28 19.31
N SER A 56 -3.38 2.41 19.57
CA SER A 56 -2.84 2.35 20.92
C SER A 56 -3.29 3.57 21.73
N ASN A 57 -3.20 3.50 23.05
CA ASN A 57 -3.49 4.64 23.93
C ASN A 57 -2.66 5.88 23.60
N GLU A 58 -1.42 5.69 23.14
CA GLU A 58 -0.50 6.76 22.72
C GLU A 58 -1.03 7.47 21.47
N ILE A 59 -1.39 6.72 20.43
CA ILE A 59 -1.95 7.28 19.20
C ILE A 59 -3.29 7.94 19.46
N ASP A 60 -4.15 7.30 20.25
CA ASP A 60 -5.43 7.88 20.68
C ASP A 60 -5.25 9.21 21.41
N GLN A 61 -4.18 9.35 22.21
CA GLN A 61 -3.84 10.61 22.86
C GLN A 61 -3.38 11.67 21.86
N MET A 62 -2.48 11.32 20.94
CA MET A 62 -2.04 12.23 19.88
C MET A 62 -3.21 12.72 18.99
N ILE A 63 -4.19 11.85 18.72
CA ILE A 63 -5.42 12.22 18.00
C ILE A 63 -6.26 13.20 18.84
N ARG A 64 -6.46 12.93 20.14
CA ARG A 64 -7.19 13.84 21.05
C ARG A 64 -6.50 15.20 21.17
N ASP A 65 -5.18 15.21 21.19
CA ASP A 65 -4.35 16.41 21.25
C ASP A 65 -4.21 17.11 19.90
N LYS A 66 -4.88 16.62 18.85
CA LYS A 66 -4.88 17.15 17.47
C LYS A 66 -3.49 17.20 16.81
N GLN A 67 -2.57 16.37 17.28
CA GLN A 67 -1.24 16.19 16.67
C GLN A 67 -1.29 15.22 15.48
N LEU A 68 -2.27 14.33 15.48
CA LEU A 68 -2.53 13.38 14.40
C LEU A 68 -4.00 13.45 13.99
N ASP A 69 -4.25 13.20 12.72
CA ASP A 69 -5.58 12.98 12.18
C ASP A 69 -5.64 11.70 11.36
N SER A 70 -6.86 11.34 10.94
CA SER A 70 -7.07 10.15 10.11
C SER A 70 -6.40 10.28 8.74
N LEU A 71 -6.25 11.50 8.20
CA LEU A 71 -5.62 11.73 6.91
C LEU A 71 -4.13 11.38 6.94
N THR A 72 -3.44 11.75 8.03
CA THR A 72 -2.03 11.43 8.25
C THR A 72 -1.83 9.91 8.29
N ILE A 73 -2.63 9.19 9.08
CA ILE A 73 -2.55 7.72 9.18
C ILE A 73 -2.86 7.07 7.82
N MET A 74 -3.86 7.57 7.10
CA MET A 74 -4.17 7.08 5.76
C MET A 74 -3.08 7.39 4.74
N GLY A 75 -2.36 8.52 4.90
CA GLY A 75 -1.19 8.85 4.08
C GLY A 75 -0.09 7.79 4.22
N PHE A 76 0.29 7.43 5.45
CA PHE A 76 1.20 6.31 5.67
C PHE A 76 0.71 5.02 5.03
N LEU A 77 -0.59 4.73 5.19
CA LEU A 77 -1.14 3.48 4.71
C LEU A 77 -1.35 3.46 3.19
N ASN A 78 -1.45 4.59 2.50
CA ASN A 78 -1.63 4.62 1.04
C ASN A 78 -0.30 4.76 0.30
N ASP A 79 0.53 5.70 0.76
CA ASP A 79 1.69 6.20 0.01
C ASP A 79 3.03 5.90 0.72
N GLY A 80 2.99 5.31 1.91
CA GLY A 80 4.19 5.00 2.68
C GLY A 80 5.06 3.88 2.10
N GLU A 81 6.28 3.77 2.61
CA GLU A 81 7.23 2.71 2.29
C GLU A 81 7.47 1.80 3.50
N VAL A 82 7.22 0.51 3.33
CA VAL A 82 7.42 -0.50 4.37
C VAL A 82 8.91 -0.84 4.45
N ASP A 83 9.53 -0.57 5.59
CA ASP A 83 10.88 -1.01 5.90
C ASP A 83 10.88 -2.48 6.30
N PHE A 84 10.89 -3.37 5.30
CA PHE A 84 10.91 -4.82 5.52
C PHE A 84 12.16 -5.31 6.24
N LYS A 85 13.26 -4.54 6.23
CA LYS A 85 14.51 -4.92 6.86
C LYS A 85 14.41 -4.79 8.38
N ASN A 86 13.78 -3.72 8.86
CA ASN A 86 13.61 -3.47 10.29
C ASN A 86 12.25 -3.93 10.83
N SER A 87 11.33 -4.36 9.97
CA SER A 87 10.03 -4.96 10.35
C SER A 87 10.17 -6.42 10.82
N ASP A 88 9.31 -6.82 11.76
CA ASP A 88 9.12 -8.22 12.11
C ASP A 88 8.05 -8.86 11.22
N THR A 89 8.52 -9.53 10.17
CA THR A 89 7.68 -10.19 9.16
C THR A 89 7.40 -11.66 9.46
N LYS A 90 8.00 -12.21 10.51
CA LYS A 90 8.00 -13.66 10.80
C LYS A 90 7.14 -14.03 12.01
N SER A 91 6.90 -13.10 12.92
CA SER A 91 6.07 -13.36 14.09
C SER A 91 4.65 -13.81 13.72
N THR A 92 4.13 -14.74 14.53
CA THR A 92 2.80 -15.33 14.41
C THR A 92 2.09 -15.23 15.76
N PRO A 93 0.80 -14.87 15.80
CA PRO A 93 -0.11 -14.66 14.66
C PRO A 93 0.03 -13.28 14.01
N CYS A 94 0.71 -12.34 14.66
CA CYS A 94 0.79 -10.95 14.21
C CYS A 94 2.20 -10.59 13.80
N LYS A 95 2.31 -9.84 12.70
CA LYS A 95 3.54 -9.25 12.20
C LYS A 95 3.59 -7.78 12.61
N THR A 96 4.78 -7.19 12.68
CA THR A 96 4.95 -5.77 13.01
C THR A 96 5.69 -5.09 11.88
N TYR A 97 5.06 -4.09 11.28
CA TYR A 97 5.60 -3.34 10.15
C TYR A 97 5.97 -1.92 10.55
N LEU A 98 7.16 -1.49 10.14
CA LEU A 98 7.58 -0.10 10.16
C LEU A 98 7.29 0.49 8.78
N ILE A 99 6.55 1.60 8.76
CA ILE A 99 6.11 2.29 7.54
C ILE A 99 6.63 3.71 7.62
N GLU A 100 7.44 4.09 6.64
CA GLU A 100 8.01 5.43 6.53
C GLU A 100 7.13 6.27 5.60
N SER A 101 6.90 7.52 5.95
CA SER A 101 6.19 8.49 5.10
C SER A 101 6.67 9.90 5.42
N GLU A 102 6.64 10.77 4.43
CA GLU A 102 6.84 12.19 4.64
C GLU A 102 5.53 12.82 5.13
N VAL A 103 5.58 13.53 6.26
CA VAL A 103 4.45 14.25 6.84
C VAL A 103 4.90 15.68 7.11
N ASN A 104 4.34 16.66 6.40
CA ASN A 104 4.74 18.07 6.48
C ASN A 104 6.26 18.27 6.29
N ASP A 105 6.84 17.65 5.25
CA ASP A 105 8.27 17.69 4.92
C ASP A 105 9.20 17.07 5.99
N VAL A 106 8.64 16.28 6.92
CA VAL A 106 9.39 15.55 7.95
C VAL A 106 9.23 14.05 7.74
N LEU A 107 10.35 13.32 7.72
CA LEU A 107 10.35 11.88 7.55
C LEU A 107 9.90 11.20 8.85
N ALA A 108 8.67 10.70 8.83
CA ALA A 108 8.05 10.07 9.97
C ALA A 108 7.97 8.55 9.78
N LYS A 109 7.91 7.82 10.91
CA LYS A 109 7.80 6.36 10.93
C LYS A 109 6.62 5.92 11.78
N MET A 110 5.73 5.13 11.19
CA MET A 110 4.60 4.51 11.83
C MET A 110 4.88 3.02 12.08
N THR A 111 4.63 2.56 13.30
CA THR A 111 4.69 1.14 13.65
C THR A 111 3.28 0.57 13.71
N VAL A 112 3.01 -0.47 12.91
CA VAL A 112 1.71 -1.15 12.87
C VAL A 112 1.88 -2.63 13.17
N GLN A 113 1.13 -3.11 14.15
CA GLN A 113 0.96 -4.54 14.38
C GLN A 113 -0.20 -5.05 13.53
N ASN A 114 0.09 -5.97 12.61
CA ASN A 114 -0.84 -6.50 11.63
C ASN A 114 -1.13 -7.98 11.93
N CYS A 115 -2.33 -8.26 12.42
CA CYS A 115 -2.85 -9.60 12.74
C CYS A 115 -3.78 -10.09 11.61
N PRO A 116 -4.33 -11.32 11.67
CA PRO A 116 -5.21 -11.82 10.61
C PRO A 116 -6.46 -10.97 10.36
N ASP A 117 -7.16 -10.55 11.42
CA ASP A 117 -8.45 -9.86 11.31
C ASP A 117 -8.42 -8.38 11.76
N SER A 118 -7.29 -7.92 12.31
CA SER A 118 -7.14 -6.58 12.86
C SER A 118 -5.73 -6.02 12.63
N ALA A 119 -5.65 -4.69 12.64
CA ALA A 119 -4.39 -3.98 12.65
C ALA A 119 -4.41 -2.92 13.75
N VAL A 120 -3.30 -2.79 14.49
CA VAL A 120 -3.16 -1.81 15.57
C VAL A 120 -2.02 -0.87 15.22
N VAL A 121 -2.33 0.42 15.07
CA VAL A 121 -1.29 1.45 14.99
C VAL A 121 -0.73 1.67 16.39
N GLN A 122 0.52 1.30 16.59
CA GLN A 122 1.14 1.29 17.91
C GLN A 122 1.79 2.62 18.24
N ASN A 123 2.52 3.23 17.30
CA ASN A 123 3.32 4.42 17.53
C ASN A 123 3.61 5.14 16.19
N ILE A 124 3.74 6.48 16.25
CA ILE A 124 4.22 7.31 15.13
C ILE A 124 5.30 8.23 15.68
N ARG A 125 6.47 8.24 15.02
CA ARG A 125 7.59 9.14 15.35
C ARG A 125 7.85 10.05 14.17
N PHE A 126 8.01 11.34 14.44
CA PHE A 126 8.44 12.37 13.50
C PHE A 126 9.93 12.63 13.63
#